data_AF-A0A2D6JQQ6-F1
#
_entry.id   AF-A0A2D6JQQ6-F1
#
_cell.length_a   1.000
_cell.length_b   1.000
_cell.length_c   1.000
_cell.angle_alpha   90.00
_cell.angle_beta   90.00
_cell.angle_gamma   90.00
#
_symmetry.space_group_name_H-M   'P 1'
#
loop_
_entity.id
_entity.type
_entity.pdbx_description
1 polymer ?
#
loop_
_entity_poly.entity_id
_entity_poly.type
_entity_poly.pdbx_seq_one_letter_code
_entity_poly.pdbx_strand_id
1 'polypeptide(L)'
;MKIAQKAWLALLLASLLLAPASAYMGKQLARGPVDSFTLTDQSGENYTFGTDTEGVVVVTFMFTRCPDVCPVLTQKLVEVEAEMTEEERDDVTFLSISVDPEYDSPEALKEYSERMGASWPHLTGSTEELEPVWESFGLVVQRNVIDMHVMDYQPGEASVTVVDTNNNSSQHMFQYDGWDATAFAAEQAGWSLDLDAGMIIGINGTESPDDWAWYWQLNLWNTTSEAWDVSGVGMNDVDALEMPHIAWMRSDTNRSLLPQPDVEMASSVTVQWSNNSTEVVNIEQFTGYHITQGAL
;
A
#
# COMPACT_ATOMS: atom_id res chain seq x y z
N MET A 1 60.53 41.10 -17.80
CA MET A 1 59.22 40.56 -18.26
C MET A 1 58.91 39.12 -17.83
N LYS A 2 59.87 38.26 -17.44
CA LYS A 2 59.60 36.84 -17.08
C LYS A 2 59.19 36.59 -15.61
N ILE A 3 59.44 37.54 -14.71
CA ILE A 3 59.14 37.39 -13.26
C ILE A 3 57.67 37.68 -12.96
N ALA A 4 57.09 38.68 -13.64
CA ALA A 4 55.68 39.05 -13.49
C ALA A 4 54.73 37.92 -13.93
N GLN A 5 55.03 37.20 -15.03
CA GLN A 5 54.22 36.05 -15.48
C GLN A 5 54.25 34.86 -14.51
N LYS A 6 55.37 34.62 -13.82
CA LYS A 6 55.47 33.54 -12.83
C LYS A 6 54.70 33.86 -11.54
N ALA A 7 54.69 35.14 -11.13
CA ALA A 7 53.90 35.59 -9.98
C ALA A 7 52.39 35.45 -10.24
N TRP A 8 51.94 35.75 -11.46
CA TRP A 8 50.54 35.62 -11.85
C TRP A 8 50.09 34.15 -11.96
N LEU A 9 50.94 33.24 -12.45
CA LEU A 9 50.63 31.80 -12.45
C LEU A 9 50.57 31.22 -11.03
N ALA A 10 51.44 31.65 -10.12
CA ALA A 10 51.44 31.18 -8.73
C ALA A 10 50.20 31.67 -7.95
N LEU A 11 49.75 32.90 -8.20
CA LEU A 11 48.51 33.45 -7.63
C LEU A 11 47.25 32.76 -8.17
N LEU A 12 47.21 32.41 -9.46
CA LEU A 12 46.12 31.64 -10.07
C LEU A 12 46.05 30.19 -9.56
N LEU A 13 47.21 29.54 -9.35
CA LEU A 13 47.26 28.21 -8.74
C LEU A 13 46.84 28.24 -7.26
N ALA A 14 47.28 29.25 -6.51
CA ALA A 14 46.88 29.42 -5.11
C ALA A 14 45.38 29.72 -4.97
N SER A 15 44.77 30.49 -5.88
CA SER A 15 43.31 30.70 -5.86
C SER A 15 42.50 29.46 -6.23
N LEU A 16 43.06 28.53 -7.02
CA LEU A 16 42.41 27.26 -7.35
C LEU A 16 42.42 26.26 -6.18
N LEU A 17 43.41 26.37 -5.27
CA LEU A 17 43.53 25.54 -4.07
C LEU A 17 42.70 26.04 -2.88
N LEU A 18 42.03 27.20 -3.03
CA LEU A 18 41.22 27.85 -1.99
C LEU A 18 39.72 27.81 -2.30
N ALA A 19 39.30 27.15 -3.37
CA ALA A 19 37.90 26.83 -3.56
C ALA A 19 37.53 25.73 -2.55
N PRO A 20 36.65 25.98 -1.56
CA PRO A 20 36.10 24.87 -0.80
C PRO A 20 35.37 23.99 -1.83
N ALA A 21 35.81 22.75 -1.98
CA ALA A 21 35.05 21.74 -2.69
C ALA A 21 33.82 21.40 -1.85
N SER A 22 32.87 22.33 -1.73
CA SER A 22 31.51 22.00 -1.32
C SER A 22 30.75 21.66 -2.59
N ALA A 23 30.95 20.43 -3.06
CA ALA A 23 30.01 19.81 -3.97
C ALA A 23 28.88 19.15 -3.16
N TYR A 24 28.40 19.81 -2.10
CA TYR A 24 27.16 19.40 -1.46
C TYR A 24 26.01 19.76 -2.41
N MET A 25 25.49 18.77 -3.13
CA MET A 25 24.33 18.92 -4.02
C MET A 25 22.99 18.85 -3.26
N GLY A 26 23.01 18.89 -1.93
CA GLY A 26 21.81 18.88 -1.11
C GLY A 26 21.25 20.28 -0.86
N LYS A 27 20.05 20.32 -0.28
CA LYS A 27 19.39 21.56 0.14
C LYS A 27 19.52 21.70 1.64
N GLN A 28 20.24 22.72 2.11
CA GLN A 28 20.25 23.05 3.53
C GLN A 28 18.87 23.57 3.93
N LEU A 29 18.21 22.86 4.85
CA LEU A 29 16.94 23.28 5.41
C LEU A 29 17.20 24.30 6.52
N ALA A 30 16.46 25.41 6.53
CA ALA A 30 16.53 26.39 7.61
C ALA A 30 15.73 25.85 8.81
N ARG A 31 16.42 25.24 9.77
CA ARG A 31 15.82 24.63 10.98
C ARG A 31 16.59 25.04 12.22
N GLY A 32 15.92 24.95 13.37
CA GLY A 32 16.56 25.08 14.68
C GLY A 32 17.52 23.92 14.95
N PRO A 33 18.36 24.02 16.00
CA PRO A 33 19.14 22.88 16.47
C PRO A 33 18.22 21.73 16.89
N VAL A 34 18.69 20.50 16.71
CA VAL A 34 18.04 19.30 17.25
C VAL A 34 18.45 19.17 18.71
N ASP A 35 17.46 19.11 19.62
CA ASP A 35 17.70 18.92 21.04
C ASP A 35 18.14 17.48 21.34
N SER A 36 18.83 17.28 22.47
CA SER A 36 19.19 15.93 22.91
C SER A 36 17.95 15.16 23.36
N PHE A 37 17.86 13.90 22.95
CA PHE A 37 16.79 12.98 23.29
C PHE A 37 17.37 11.59 23.55
N THR A 38 16.63 10.77 24.30
CA THR A 38 16.97 9.37 24.57
C THR A 38 15.85 8.47 24.05
N LEU A 39 16.21 7.45 23.28
CA LEU A 39 15.32 6.43 22.76
C LEU A 39 15.88 5.04 23.05
N THR A 40 15.17 3.99 22.66
CA THR A 40 15.60 2.60 22.83
C THR A 40 16.10 2.04 21.50
N ASP A 41 17.25 1.37 21.51
CA ASP A 41 17.83 0.73 20.33
C ASP A 41 17.28 -0.70 20.10
N GLN A 42 17.73 -1.35 19.02
CA GLN A 42 17.34 -2.72 18.67
C GLN A 42 17.87 -3.80 19.65
N SER A 43 18.80 -3.44 20.53
CA SER A 43 19.30 -4.31 21.61
C SER A 43 18.49 -4.16 22.89
N GLY A 44 17.54 -3.20 22.93
CA GLY A 44 16.77 -2.84 24.13
C GLY A 44 17.55 -1.92 25.07
N GLU A 45 18.63 -1.29 24.61
CA GLU A 45 19.46 -0.37 25.36
C GLU A 45 19.06 1.08 25.09
N ASN A 46 19.31 1.97 26.06
CA ASN A 46 19.04 3.39 25.87
C ASN A 46 20.14 4.01 25.00
N TYR A 47 19.74 4.78 24.00
CA TYR A 47 20.62 5.54 23.12
C TYR A 47 20.28 7.03 23.19
N THR A 48 21.26 7.87 23.52
CA THR A 48 21.09 9.31 23.73
C THR A 48 21.76 10.12 22.63
N PHE A 49 20.94 10.76 21.80
CA PHE A 49 21.42 11.66 20.75
C PHE A 49 22.18 12.85 21.35
N GLY A 50 23.40 13.08 20.87
CA GLY A 50 24.33 14.10 21.39
C GLY A 50 25.33 13.57 22.42
N THR A 51 25.04 12.48 23.13
CA THR A 51 26.00 11.84 24.05
C THR A 51 26.65 10.62 23.39
N ASP A 52 25.86 9.80 22.71
CA ASP A 52 26.30 8.56 22.04
C ASP A 52 26.57 8.77 20.54
N THR A 53 26.54 10.02 20.08
CA THR A 53 26.80 10.41 18.68
C THR A 53 28.08 11.22 18.59
N GLU A 54 28.96 10.88 17.66
CA GLU A 54 30.18 11.63 17.36
C GLU A 54 30.24 12.05 15.89
N GLY A 55 30.95 13.16 15.63
CA GLY A 55 31.17 13.67 14.28
C GLY A 55 29.90 14.07 13.53
N VAL A 56 29.77 13.62 12.28
CA VAL A 56 28.61 13.89 11.42
C VAL A 56 27.57 12.79 11.62
N VAL A 57 26.36 13.18 12.03
CA VAL A 57 25.27 12.21 12.22
C VAL A 57 24.34 12.17 11.01
N VAL A 58 24.21 11.01 10.38
CA VAL A 58 23.31 10.73 9.26
C VAL A 58 22.07 10.04 9.82
N VAL A 59 20.99 10.83 10.02
CA VAL A 59 19.72 10.33 10.55
C VAL A 59 18.77 9.96 9.41
N THR A 60 18.19 8.77 9.50
CA THR A 60 17.18 8.25 8.57
C THR A 60 15.91 7.89 9.32
N PHE A 61 14.76 8.20 8.74
CA PHE A 61 13.46 7.83 9.29
C PHE A 61 12.89 6.67 8.49
N MET A 62 12.49 5.60 9.17
CA MET A 62 12.06 4.36 8.54
C MET A 62 11.00 3.65 9.37
N PHE A 63 10.37 2.62 8.82
CA PHE A 63 9.61 1.65 9.60
C PHE A 63 9.75 0.27 8.98
N THR A 64 9.70 -0.79 9.79
CA THR A 64 10.15 -2.13 9.35
C THR A 64 9.23 -2.78 8.32
N ARG A 65 7.94 -2.37 8.31
CA ARG A 65 6.89 -2.88 7.42
C ARG A 65 6.83 -2.19 6.05
N CYS A 66 7.70 -1.22 5.81
CA CYS A 66 7.75 -0.45 4.57
C CYS A 66 8.21 -1.32 3.39
N PRO A 67 7.38 -1.55 2.34
CA PRO A 67 7.73 -2.50 1.27
C PRO A 67 8.67 -1.89 0.21
N ASP A 68 8.66 -0.57 0.04
CA ASP A 68 9.28 0.08 -1.13
C ASP A 68 10.55 0.88 -0.78
N VAL A 69 10.37 2.10 -0.27
CA VAL A 69 11.46 3.09 -0.24
C VAL A 69 12.45 2.88 0.89
N CYS A 70 11.99 2.35 2.03
CA CYS A 70 12.83 2.22 3.23
C CYS A 70 13.94 1.16 3.04
N PRO A 71 13.65 -0.05 2.51
CA PRO A 71 14.71 -1.03 2.22
C PRO A 71 15.74 -0.50 1.21
N VAL A 72 15.29 0.22 0.18
CA VAL A 72 16.18 0.83 -0.82
C VAL A 72 17.10 1.87 -0.18
N LEU A 73 16.56 2.73 0.69
CA LEU A 73 17.35 3.75 1.38
C LEU A 73 18.36 3.13 2.34
N THR A 74 17.96 2.16 3.16
CA THR A 74 18.87 1.45 4.06
C THR A 74 20.00 0.78 3.27
N GLN A 75 19.70 0.11 2.17
CA GLN A 75 20.72 -0.54 1.35
C GLN A 75 21.72 0.46 0.75
N LYS A 76 21.25 1.65 0.34
CA LYS A 76 22.12 2.72 -0.15
C LYS A 76 23.06 3.24 0.94
N LEU A 77 22.60 3.32 2.19
CA LEU A 77 23.46 3.71 3.31
C LEU A 77 24.49 2.62 3.66
N VAL A 78 24.11 1.34 3.57
CA VAL A 78 25.06 0.23 3.70
C VAL A 78 26.14 0.30 2.60
N GLU A 79 25.76 0.60 1.36
CA GLU A 79 26.73 0.81 0.27
C GLU A 79 27.69 1.97 0.58
N VAL A 80 27.17 3.09 1.09
CA VAL A 80 28.00 4.24 1.50
C VAL A 80 28.97 3.86 2.60
N GLU A 81 28.50 3.23 3.68
CA GLU A 81 29.34 2.79 4.82
C GLU A 81 30.45 1.81 4.38
N ALA A 82 30.16 0.97 3.38
CA ALA A 82 31.13 0.02 2.82
C ALA A 82 32.23 0.70 1.98
N GLU A 83 31.94 1.84 1.36
CA GLU A 83 32.91 2.62 0.58
C GLU A 83 33.79 3.54 1.44
N MET A 84 33.41 3.78 2.70
CA MET A 84 34.14 4.64 3.63
C MET A 84 35.43 4.00 4.13
N THR A 85 36.45 4.84 4.29
CA THR A 85 37.69 4.47 4.99
C THR A 85 37.45 4.31 6.48
N GLU A 86 38.40 3.68 7.18
CA GLU A 86 38.29 3.49 8.63
C GLU A 86 38.26 4.82 9.40
N GLU A 87 39.06 5.81 8.97
CA GLU A 87 39.04 7.17 9.54
C GLU A 87 37.70 7.88 9.31
N GLU A 88 37.09 7.74 8.13
CA GLU A 88 35.77 8.32 7.85
C GLU A 88 34.66 7.66 8.67
N ARG A 89 34.77 6.36 8.97
CA ARG A 89 33.80 5.65 9.82
C ARG A 89 33.87 6.07 11.28
N ASP A 90 35.04 6.50 11.76
CA ASP A 90 35.18 7.06 13.11
C ASP A 90 34.53 8.45 13.23
N ASP A 91 34.46 9.21 12.13
CA ASP A 91 33.92 10.58 12.10
C ASP A 91 32.44 10.68 11.69
N VAL A 92 31.78 9.56 11.35
CA VAL A 92 30.39 9.55 10.86
C VAL A 92 29.55 8.50 11.58
N THR A 93 28.46 8.96 12.20
CA THR A 93 27.48 8.10 12.86
C THR A 93 26.22 7.97 12.00
N PHE A 94 25.87 6.76 11.57
CA PHE A 94 24.55 6.50 10.99
C PHE A 94 23.54 6.22 12.10
N LEU A 95 22.29 6.63 11.88
CA LEU A 95 21.21 6.42 12.83
C LEU A 95 19.88 6.23 12.09
N SER A 96 19.09 5.23 12.49
CA SER A 96 17.72 5.08 12.00
C SER A 96 16.72 5.28 13.13
N ILE A 97 15.65 6.03 12.90
CA ILE A 97 14.59 6.31 13.87
C ILE A 97 13.26 5.83 13.28
N SER A 98 12.51 5.03 14.05
CA SER A 98 11.21 4.54 13.63
C SER A 98 10.18 5.68 13.51
N VAL A 99 9.28 5.55 12.53
CA VAL A 99 8.05 6.35 12.41
C VAL A 99 6.78 5.55 12.76
N ASP A 100 6.91 4.26 13.05
CA ASP A 100 5.80 3.35 13.36
C ASP A 100 6.07 2.53 14.64
N PRO A 101 6.19 3.19 15.81
CA PRO A 101 6.59 2.56 17.06
C PRO A 101 5.64 1.47 17.57
N GLU A 102 4.39 1.46 17.09
CA GLU A 102 3.41 0.45 17.48
C GLU A 102 3.75 -0.95 16.94
N TYR A 103 4.49 -1.03 15.84
CA TYR A 103 4.92 -2.29 15.21
C TYR A 103 6.44 -2.48 15.24
N ASP A 104 7.21 -1.39 15.32
CA ASP A 104 8.67 -1.41 15.35
C ASP A 104 9.19 -1.57 16.79
N SER A 105 9.03 -2.77 17.36
CA SER A 105 9.68 -3.12 18.63
C SER A 105 11.20 -3.26 18.45
N PRO A 106 12.00 -3.22 19.54
CA PRO A 106 13.45 -3.50 19.47
C PRO A 106 13.78 -4.80 18.72
N GLU A 107 13.00 -5.85 18.94
CA GLU A 107 13.15 -7.14 18.26
C GLU A 107 12.86 -7.04 16.76
N ALA A 108 11.81 -6.34 16.36
CA ALA A 108 11.48 -6.12 14.96
C ALA A 108 12.56 -5.29 14.24
N LEU A 109 13.07 -4.25 14.90
CA LEU A 109 14.18 -3.44 14.39
C LEU A 109 15.47 -4.25 14.27
N LYS A 110 15.72 -5.18 15.19
CA LYS A 110 16.87 -6.08 15.12
C LYS A 110 16.77 -7.02 13.93
N GLU A 111 15.61 -7.62 13.70
CA GLU A 111 15.40 -8.48 12.53
C GLU A 111 15.55 -7.68 11.23
N TYR A 112 15.03 -6.45 11.19
CA TYR A 112 15.20 -5.56 10.05
C TYR A 112 16.68 -5.23 9.79
N SER A 113 17.43 -4.83 10.82
CA SER A 113 18.83 -4.44 10.66
C SER A 113 19.72 -5.62 10.23
N GLU A 114 19.48 -6.81 10.80
CA GLU A 114 20.17 -8.05 10.40
C GLU A 114 19.86 -8.43 8.95
N ARG A 115 18.59 -8.32 8.53
CA ARG A 115 18.17 -8.60 7.15
C ARG A 115 18.80 -7.63 6.15
N MET A 116 18.92 -6.36 6.51
CA MET A 116 19.49 -5.33 5.64
C MET A 116 21.01 -5.25 5.70
N GLY A 117 21.65 -5.92 6.67
CA GLY A 117 23.09 -5.82 6.90
C GLY A 117 23.53 -4.44 7.40
N ALA A 118 22.66 -3.72 8.09
CA ALA A 118 22.93 -2.39 8.63
C ALA A 118 23.51 -2.47 10.05
N SER A 119 24.75 -2.01 10.23
CA SER A 119 25.48 -2.11 11.51
C SER A 119 25.10 -1.05 12.56
N TRP A 120 24.42 0.01 12.14
CA TRP A 120 24.17 1.16 13.00
C TRP A 120 22.93 1.01 13.90
N PRO A 121 22.77 1.85 14.93
CA PRO A 121 21.62 1.80 15.82
C PRO A 121 20.31 2.13 15.11
N HIS A 122 19.28 1.34 15.41
CA HIS A 122 17.91 1.54 14.98
C HIS A 122 17.06 1.81 16.21
N LEU A 123 16.46 2.99 16.28
CA LEU A 123 15.83 3.52 17.48
C LEU A 123 14.30 3.48 17.38
N THR A 124 13.68 3.13 18.49
CA THR A 124 12.23 3.19 18.73
C THR A 124 11.95 3.73 20.14
N GLY A 125 10.68 3.93 20.45
CA GLY A 125 10.20 4.46 21.72
C GLY A 125 8.68 4.51 21.71
N SER A 126 8.08 5.08 22.74
CA SER A 126 6.65 5.40 22.69
C SER A 126 6.38 6.55 21.71
N THR A 127 5.17 6.61 21.17
CA THR A 127 4.74 7.73 20.31
C THR A 127 4.94 9.08 21.01
N GLU A 128 4.70 9.15 22.32
CA GLU A 128 4.90 10.36 23.13
C GLU A 128 6.38 10.79 23.20
N GLU A 129 7.32 9.85 23.17
CA GLU A 129 8.76 10.13 23.14
C GLU A 129 9.23 10.53 21.73
N LEU A 130 8.62 9.95 20.68
CA LEU A 130 9.04 10.14 19.29
C LEU A 130 8.45 11.39 18.62
N GLU A 131 7.22 11.80 18.98
CA GLU A 131 6.60 13.02 18.46
C GLU A 131 7.49 14.27 18.53
N PRO A 132 8.07 14.64 19.70
CA PRO A 132 8.96 15.80 19.78
C PRO A 132 10.26 15.60 18.98
N VAL A 133 10.74 14.35 18.85
CA VAL A 133 11.91 14.03 18.02
C VAL A 133 11.57 14.30 16.55
N TRP A 134 10.48 13.75 16.01
CA TRP A 134 10.06 14.00 14.64
C TRP A 134 9.87 15.49 14.36
N GLU A 135 9.23 16.22 15.27
CA GLU A 135 9.03 17.66 15.14
C GLU A 135 10.35 18.43 15.07
N SER A 136 11.36 18.06 15.89
CA SER A 136 12.70 18.68 15.85
C SER A 136 13.40 18.50 14.50
N PHE A 137 13.16 17.35 13.84
CA PHE A 137 13.59 17.08 12.47
C PHE A 137 12.59 17.55 11.41
N GLY A 138 11.57 18.33 11.78
CA GLY A 138 10.56 18.89 10.88
C GLY A 138 9.80 17.82 10.08
N LEU A 139 9.61 16.65 10.67
CA LEU A 139 8.83 15.55 10.12
C LEU A 139 7.43 15.55 10.71
N VAL A 140 6.44 15.44 9.83
CA VAL A 140 5.05 15.22 10.20
C VAL A 140 4.74 13.77 9.88
N VAL A 141 4.68 12.94 10.92
CA VAL A 141 4.30 11.54 10.80
C VAL A 141 2.79 11.46 10.85
N GLN A 142 2.18 10.85 9.83
CA GLN A 142 0.75 10.61 9.79
C GLN A 142 0.48 9.13 9.55
N ARG A 143 -0.39 8.55 10.40
CA ARG A 143 -0.74 7.13 10.38
C ARG A 143 -1.25 6.69 9.00
N ASN A 144 -2.18 7.45 8.43
CA ASN A 144 -2.76 7.18 7.11
C ASN A 144 -1.70 7.08 6.00
N VAL A 145 -0.61 7.87 6.08
CA VAL A 145 0.47 7.79 5.09
C VAL A 145 1.28 6.51 5.28
N ILE A 146 1.56 6.10 6.51
CA ILE A 146 2.24 4.82 6.82
C ILE A 146 1.38 3.65 6.35
N ASP A 147 0.09 3.67 6.69
CA ASP A 147 -0.86 2.62 6.31
C ASP A 147 -0.91 2.46 4.79
N MET A 148 -0.98 3.57 4.03
CA MET A 148 -0.93 3.53 2.56
C MET A 148 0.34 2.88 1.99
N HIS A 149 1.46 2.88 2.72
CA HIS A 149 2.68 2.17 2.31
C HIS A 149 2.66 0.70 2.72
N VAL A 150 1.97 0.33 3.81
CA VAL A 150 1.88 -1.07 4.28
C VAL A 150 0.78 -1.85 3.58
N MET A 151 -0.24 -1.16 3.10
CA MET A 151 -1.40 -1.79 2.48
C MET A 151 -1.02 -2.58 1.23
N ASP A 152 -1.20 -3.90 1.31
CA ASP A 152 -1.72 -4.65 0.16
C ASP A 152 -3.05 -3.99 -0.23
N TYR A 153 -3.13 -3.49 -1.46
CA TYR A 153 -4.31 -2.82 -2.02
C TYR A 153 -5.63 -3.44 -1.52
N GLN A 154 -6.36 -2.71 -0.66
CA GLN A 154 -7.70 -3.08 -0.20
C GLN A 154 -8.71 -2.29 -1.04
N PRO A 155 -9.43 -2.94 -1.98
CA PRO A 155 -10.36 -2.23 -2.85
C PRO A 155 -11.38 -1.39 -2.07
N GLY A 156 -11.89 -1.90 -0.94
CA GLY A 156 -12.93 -1.25 -0.13
C GLY A 156 -12.55 0.09 0.52
N GLU A 157 -11.27 0.45 0.53
CA GLU A 157 -10.81 1.76 1.00
C GLU A 157 -10.59 2.77 -0.15
N ALA A 158 -10.79 2.34 -1.39
CA ALA A 158 -10.72 3.22 -2.54
C ALA A 158 -11.89 4.22 -2.53
N SER A 159 -11.63 5.46 -2.94
CA SER A 159 -12.66 6.47 -3.14
C SER A 159 -12.50 7.15 -4.48
N VAL A 160 -13.63 7.48 -5.11
CA VAL A 160 -13.70 8.21 -6.36
C VAL A 160 -14.25 9.59 -6.07
N THR A 161 -13.47 10.62 -6.41
CA THR A 161 -13.92 12.00 -6.32
C THR A 161 -14.31 12.50 -7.71
N VAL A 162 -15.58 12.82 -7.89
CA VAL A 162 -16.10 13.44 -9.11
C VAL A 162 -16.16 14.94 -8.91
N VAL A 163 -15.54 15.68 -9.82
CA VAL A 163 -15.56 17.15 -9.83
C VAL A 163 -16.27 17.62 -11.10
N ASP A 164 -17.42 18.28 -10.93
CA ASP A 164 -18.14 18.90 -12.05
C ASP A 164 -17.44 20.21 -12.48
N THR A 165 -17.67 20.60 -13.73
CA THR A 165 -17.30 21.87 -14.37
C THR A 165 -17.78 23.12 -13.60
N ASN A 166 -18.76 22.97 -12.71
CA ASN A 166 -19.25 24.03 -11.82
C ASN A 166 -18.48 24.10 -10.47
N ASN A 167 -17.32 23.43 -10.36
CA ASN A 167 -16.52 23.29 -9.14
C ASN A 167 -17.24 22.58 -7.97
N ASN A 168 -18.30 21.83 -8.24
CA ASN A 168 -18.91 20.96 -7.24
C ASN A 168 -18.18 19.62 -7.19
N SER A 169 -17.84 19.14 -5.99
CA SER A 169 -17.16 17.85 -5.81
C SER A 169 -17.99 16.92 -4.95
N SER A 170 -18.17 15.68 -5.40
CA SER A 170 -18.68 14.58 -4.58
C SER A 170 -17.63 13.49 -4.45
N GLN A 171 -17.50 12.93 -3.25
CA GLN A 171 -16.63 11.79 -2.98
C GLN A 171 -17.51 10.58 -2.70
N HIS A 172 -17.22 9.49 -3.39
CA HIS A 172 -17.92 8.23 -3.28
C HIS A 172 -16.92 7.15 -2.86
N MET A 173 -17.28 6.37 -1.84
CA MET A 173 -16.49 5.20 -1.47
C MET A 173 -16.78 4.09 -2.48
N PHE A 174 -15.77 3.32 -2.84
CA PHE A 174 -15.97 2.11 -3.61
C PHE A 174 -16.75 1.12 -2.74
N GLN A 175 -17.93 0.75 -3.20
CA GLN A 175 -18.62 -0.45 -2.75
C GLN A 175 -18.60 -1.42 -3.92
N TYR A 176 -18.49 -2.71 -3.62
CA TYR A 176 -18.62 -3.73 -4.64
C TYR A 176 -19.64 -4.71 -4.12
N ASP A 177 -20.87 -4.54 -4.59
CA ASP A 177 -21.99 -5.36 -4.17
C ASP A 177 -22.25 -6.49 -5.17
N GLY A 178 -23.23 -7.34 -4.86
CA GLY A 178 -23.64 -8.41 -5.77
C GLY A 178 -24.14 -7.88 -7.12
N TRP A 179 -24.58 -6.61 -7.16
CA TRP A 179 -25.03 -5.96 -8.39
C TRP A 179 -23.86 -5.56 -9.27
N ASP A 180 -22.87 -4.89 -8.71
CA ASP A 180 -21.64 -4.54 -9.42
C ASP A 180 -20.98 -5.78 -10.03
N ALA A 181 -20.87 -6.85 -9.23
CA ALA A 181 -20.31 -8.11 -9.68
C ALA A 181 -21.08 -8.72 -10.85
N THR A 182 -22.41 -8.80 -10.75
CA THR A 182 -23.25 -9.42 -11.79
C THR A 182 -23.32 -8.57 -13.05
N ALA A 183 -23.45 -7.26 -12.92
CA ALA A 183 -23.50 -6.33 -14.05
C ALA A 183 -22.18 -6.35 -14.82
N PHE A 184 -21.06 -6.35 -14.11
CA PHE A 184 -19.73 -6.45 -14.70
C PHE A 184 -19.53 -7.76 -15.45
N ALA A 185 -19.90 -8.88 -14.83
CA ALA A 185 -19.79 -10.18 -15.47
C ALA A 185 -20.66 -10.28 -16.73
N ALA A 186 -21.87 -9.72 -16.68
CA ALA A 186 -22.75 -9.64 -17.84
C ALA A 186 -22.15 -8.79 -18.96
N GLU A 187 -21.53 -7.65 -18.64
CA GLU A 187 -20.85 -6.82 -19.64
C GLU A 187 -19.69 -7.58 -20.30
N GLN A 188 -18.82 -8.23 -19.51
CA GLN A 188 -17.67 -8.97 -20.03
C GLN A 188 -18.07 -10.15 -20.93
N ALA A 189 -19.09 -10.90 -20.53
CA ALA A 189 -19.56 -12.06 -21.28
C ALA A 189 -20.58 -11.71 -22.37
N GLY A 190 -21.03 -10.44 -22.44
CA GLY A 190 -22.04 -9.98 -23.38
C GLY A 190 -23.45 -10.52 -23.10
N TRP A 191 -23.78 -10.80 -21.84
CA TRP A 191 -25.11 -11.24 -21.43
C TRP A 191 -26.09 -10.07 -21.35
N SER A 192 -27.34 -10.29 -21.78
CA SER A 192 -28.44 -9.36 -21.47
C SER A 192 -29.00 -9.67 -20.08
N LEU A 193 -29.24 -8.65 -19.26
CA LEU A 193 -29.90 -8.78 -17.97
C LEU A 193 -31.30 -8.16 -18.06
N ASP A 194 -32.32 -8.97 -17.78
CA ASP A 194 -33.72 -8.55 -17.76
C ASP A 194 -34.18 -8.43 -16.31
N LEU A 195 -34.71 -7.27 -15.95
CA LEU A 195 -35.02 -6.90 -14.56
C LEU A 195 -36.51 -6.59 -14.38
N ASP A 196 -37.09 -7.10 -13.29
CA ASP A 196 -38.40 -6.68 -12.81
C ASP A 196 -38.33 -6.32 -11.32
N ALA A 197 -38.84 -5.14 -10.97
CA ALA A 197 -38.83 -4.59 -9.61
C ALA A 197 -37.47 -4.67 -8.87
N GLY A 198 -36.35 -4.63 -9.60
CA GLY A 198 -34.99 -4.72 -9.04
C GLY A 198 -34.48 -6.14 -8.81
N MET A 199 -35.18 -7.17 -9.28
CA MET A 199 -34.73 -8.56 -9.31
C MET A 199 -34.40 -9.01 -10.73
N ILE A 200 -33.41 -9.89 -10.86
CA ILE A 200 -33.09 -10.54 -12.13
C ILE A 200 -34.18 -11.56 -12.44
N ILE A 201 -34.91 -11.32 -13.52
CA ILE A 201 -35.89 -12.25 -14.06
C ILE A 201 -35.36 -12.98 -15.29
N GLY A 202 -34.36 -12.43 -15.99
CA GLY A 202 -33.77 -13.06 -17.16
C GLY A 202 -32.28 -12.80 -17.29
N ILE A 203 -31.55 -13.83 -17.74
CA ILE A 203 -30.14 -13.72 -18.13
C ILE A 203 -30.01 -14.30 -19.53
N ASN A 204 -29.49 -13.51 -20.47
CA ASN A 204 -29.17 -13.91 -21.85
C ASN A 204 -30.37 -14.57 -22.57
N GLY A 205 -31.56 -13.98 -22.43
CA GLY A 205 -32.81 -14.46 -23.04
C GLY A 205 -33.44 -15.68 -22.34
N THR A 206 -32.91 -16.12 -21.20
CA THR A 206 -33.51 -17.17 -20.36
C THR A 206 -34.26 -16.52 -19.20
N GLU A 207 -35.56 -16.31 -19.38
CA GLU A 207 -36.47 -15.66 -18.43
C GLU A 207 -37.17 -16.67 -17.50
N SER A 208 -37.36 -16.28 -16.24
CA SER A 208 -38.19 -16.99 -15.28
C SER A 208 -39.66 -16.91 -15.71
N PRO A 209 -40.43 -18.02 -15.68
CA PRO A 209 -41.83 -17.99 -16.08
C PRO A 209 -42.72 -17.22 -15.08
N ASP A 210 -43.83 -16.66 -15.57
CA ASP A 210 -44.82 -15.91 -14.77
C ASP A 210 -45.46 -16.73 -13.63
N ASP A 211 -45.40 -18.06 -13.73
CA ASP A 211 -45.96 -18.98 -12.72
C ASP A 211 -45.00 -19.26 -11.55
N TRP A 212 -43.81 -18.64 -11.56
CA TRP A 212 -42.75 -18.83 -10.56
C TRP A 212 -42.35 -20.30 -10.37
N ALA A 213 -42.49 -21.14 -11.41
CA ALA A 213 -42.04 -22.53 -11.38
C ALA A 213 -40.54 -22.65 -11.04
N TRP A 214 -39.76 -21.65 -11.45
CA TRP A 214 -38.39 -21.41 -10.98
C TRP A 214 -38.06 -19.93 -11.07
N TYR A 215 -37.04 -19.50 -10.33
CA TYR A 215 -36.49 -18.14 -10.39
C TYR A 215 -34.96 -18.19 -10.38
N TRP A 216 -34.32 -17.10 -10.79
CA TRP A 216 -32.87 -16.95 -10.70
C TRP A 216 -32.46 -16.78 -9.23
N GLN A 217 -31.75 -17.78 -8.72
CA GLN A 217 -31.28 -17.83 -7.35
C GLN A 217 -29.81 -17.43 -7.27
N LEU A 218 -29.52 -16.46 -6.41
CA LEU A 218 -28.17 -16.06 -6.04
C LEU A 218 -27.60 -17.04 -5.01
N ASN A 219 -26.40 -17.54 -5.28
CA ASN A 219 -25.64 -18.40 -4.39
C ASN A 219 -24.28 -17.74 -4.11
N LEU A 220 -23.82 -17.87 -2.87
CA LEU A 220 -22.56 -17.34 -2.39
C LEU A 220 -21.62 -18.50 -2.09
N TRP A 221 -20.34 -18.34 -2.41
CA TRP A 221 -19.33 -19.34 -2.09
C TRP A 221 -18.93 -19.24 -0.62
N ASN A 222 -19.11 -20.33 0.12
CA ASN A 222 -18.67 -20.42 1.50
C ASN A 222 -17.28 -21.06 1.55
N THR A 223 -16.27 -20.24 1.86
CA THR A 223 -14.87 -20.67 1.92
C THR A 223 -14.59 -21.67 3.06
N THR A 224 -15.41 -21.67 4.11
CA THR A 224 -15.23 -22.58 5.26
C THR A 224 -15.78 -23.98 4.98
N SER A 225 -16.91 -24.07 4.27
CA SER A 225 -17.54 -25.35 3.92
C SER A 225 -17.16 -25.85 2.53
N GLU A 226 -16.40 -25.07 1.75
CA GLU A 226 -16.07 -25.32 0.34
C GLU A 226 -17.32 -25.68 -0.48
N ALA A 227 -18.42 -24.96 -0.24
CA ALA A 227 -19.70 -25.23 -0.85
C ALA A 227 -20.44 -23.95 -1.22
N TRP A 228 -21.33 -24.07 -2.21
CA TRP A 228 -22.26 -23.02 -2.57
C TRP A 228 -23.47 -23.03 -1.62
N ASP A 229 -23.76 -21.88 -1.02
CA ASP A 229 -24.92 -21.65 -0.16
C ASP A 229 -25.88 -20.63 -0.81
N VAL A 230 -27.18 -20.75 -0.54
CA VAL A 230 -28.15 -19.76 -1.03
C VAL A 230 -27.89 -18.43 -0.31
N SER A 231 -27.86 -17.32 -1.06
CA SER A 231 -27.75 -16.01 -0.44
C SER A 231 -28.94 -15.75 0.49
N GLY A 232 -28.64 -15.40 1.74
CA GLY A 232 -29.65 -14.97 2.71
C GLY A 232 -30.08 -13.50 2.53
N VAL A 233 -29.39 -12.77 1.65
CA VAL A 233 -29.56 -11.34 1.42
C VAL A 233 -29.74 -11.03 -0.07
N GLY A 234 -30.32 -9.86 -0.37
CA GLY A 234 -30.43 -9.36 -1.74
C GLY A 234 -29.08 -8.89 -2.29
N MET A 235 -29.01 -8.64 -3.60
CA MET A 235 -27.76 -8.28 -4.29
C MET A 235 -27.08 -7.03 -3.72
N ASN A 236 -27.87 -6.02 -3.36
CA ASN A 236 -27.37 -4.77 -2.78
C ASN A 236 -26.71 -4.95 -1.40
N ASP A 237 -27.06 -6.03 -0.70
CA ASP A 237 -26.58 -6.32 0.65
C ASP A 237 -25.48 -7.40 0.64
N VAL A 238 -25.15 -7.95 -0.54
CA VAL A 238 -24.00 -8.84 -0.69
C VAL A 238 -22.76 -7.98 -0.73
N ASP A 239 -21.90 -8.10 0.28
CA ASP A 239 -20.55 -7.58 0.22
C ASP A 239 -19.70 -8.49 -0.67
N ALA A 240 -19.51 -8.11 -1.93
CA ALA A 240 -18.74 -8.88 -2.89
C ALA A 240 -17.22 -8.66 -2.76
N LEU A 241 -16.76 -7.88 -1.77
CA LEU A 241 -15.35 -7.86 -1.36
C LEU A 241 -15.06 -8.95 -0.32
N GLU A 242 -15.97 -9.17 0.61
CA GLU A 242 -15.87 -10.27 1.58
C GLU A 242 -16.25 -11.62 0.98
N MET A 243 -17.25 -11.64 0.09
CA MET A 243 -17.75 -12.84 -0.60
C MET A 243 -17.62 -12.69 -2.12
N PRO A 244 -16.39 -12.76 -2.66
CA PRO A 244 -16.08 -12.34 -4.03
C PRO A 244 -16.59 -13.27 -5.13
N HIS A 245 -17.02 -14.49 -4.77
CA HIS A 245 -17.49 -15.48 -5.72
C HIS A 245 -18.99 -15.70 -5.57
N ILE A 246 -19.74 -15.33 -6.60
CA ILE A 246 -21.20 -15.46 -6.67
C ILE A 246 -21.61 -16.37 -7.83
N ALA A 247 -22.75 -17.03 -7.68
CA ALA A 247 -23.31 -17.89 -8.71
C ALA A 247 -24.81 -17.69 -8.90
N TRP A 248 -25.23 -17.66 -10.16
CA TRP A 248 -26.61 -17.64 -10.60
C TRP A 248 -27.00 -19.01 -11.13
N MET A 249 -28.09 -19.55 -10.60
CA MET A 249 -28.68 -20.80 -11.08
C MET A 249 -30.19 -20.74 -10.94
N ARG A 250 -30.89 -21.66 -11.61
CA ARG A 250 -32.34 -21.80 -11.42
C ARG A 250 -32.62 -22.48 -10.08
N SER A 251 -33.63 -22.02 -9.36
CA SER A 251 -34.04 -22.61 -8.07
C SER A 251 -34.40 -24.10 -8.12
N ASP A 252 -34.74 -24.63 -9.30
CA ASP A 252 -35.10 -26.04 -9.53
C ASP A 252 -33.94 -26.94 -9.98
N THR A 253 -32.75 -26.37 -10.18
CA THR A 253 -31.54 -27.10 -10.60
C THR A 253 -30.71 -27.57 -9.41
N ASN A 254 -29.88 -28.60 -9.60
CA ASN A 254 -29.04 -29.13 -8.53
C ASN A 254 -27.76 -28.30 -8.38
N ARG A 255 -27.59 -27.68 -7.21
CA ARG A 255 -26.44 -26.83 -6.87
C ARG A 255 -25.10 -27.55 -6.91
N SER A 256 -25.07 -28.87 -6.67
CA SER A 256 -23.83 -29.65 -6.74
C SER A 256 -23.20 -29.70 -8.13
N LEU A 257 -23.87 -29.17 -9.16
CA LEU A 257 -23.35 -29.03 -10.51
C LEU A 257 -22.57 -27.72 -10.73
N LEU A 258 -22.62 -26.77 -9.79
CA LEU A 258 -21.82 -25.57 -9.87
C LEU A 258 -20.33 -25.91 -9.65
N PRO A 259 -19.42 -25.40 -10.51
CA PRO A 259 -17.99 -25.57 -10.30
C PRO A 259 -17.55 -24.81 -9.04
N GLN A 260 -16.46 -25.29 -8.44
CA GLN A 260 -15.75 -24.52 -7.43
C GLN A 260 -15.12 -23.27 -8.09
N PRO A 261 -15.27 -22.08 -7.50
CA PRO A 261 -14.65 -20.88 -8.03
C PRO A 261 -13.13 -20.94 -7.84
N ASP A 262 -12.42 -20.23 -8.71
CA ASP A 262 -10.97 -20.07 -8.60
C ASP A 262 -10.67 -19.01 -7.53
N VAL A 263 -10.14 -19.47 -6.40
CA VAL A 263 -9.83 -18.64 -5.23
C VAL A 263 -8.61 -17.73 -5.44
N GLU A 264 -7.85 -17.91 -6.52
CA GLU A 264 -6.76 -17.00 -6.89
C GLU A 264 -7.29 -15.73 -7.59
N MET A 265 -8.54 -15.74 -8.06
CA MET A 265 -9.17 -14.59 -8.71
C MET A 265 -9.76 -13.63 -7.65
N ALA A 266 -9.63 -12.32 -7.88
CA ALA A 266 -10.20 -11.29 -7.02
C ALA A 266 -11.73 -11.34 -6.92
N SER A 267 -12.43 -11.78 -7.97
CA SER A 267 -13.88 -12.04 -7.97
C SER A 267 -14.26 -12.98 -9.11
N SER A 268 -15.35 -13.73 -8.95
CA SER A 268 -15.90 -14.55 -10.04
C SER A 268 -17.43 -14.59 -10.01
N VAL A 269 -18.04 -14.54 -11.19
CA VAL A 269 -19.47 -14.78 -11.36
C VAL A 269 -19.69 -16.02 -12.21
N THR A 270 -20.43 -16.99 -11.67
CA THR A 270 -20.80 -18.20 -12.39
C THR A 270 -22.28 -18.18 -12.75
N VAL A 271 -22.63 -18.53 -13.99
CA VAL A 271 -24.04 -18.73 -14.40
C VAL A 271 -24.22 -20.18 -14.83
N GLN A 272 -25.23 -20.85 -14.26
CA GLN A 272 -25.66 -22.17 -14.68
C GLN A 272 -26.88 -22.08 -15.59
N TRP A 273 -26.72 -22.57 -16.82
CA TRP A 273 -27.75 -22.57 -17.84
C TRP A 273 -28.68 -23.79 -17.75
N SER A 274 -29.83 -23.72 -18.43
CA SER A 274 -30.86 -24.77 -18.44
C SER A 274 -30.41 -26.12 -19.02
N ASN A 275 -29.33 -26.13 -19.81
CA ASN A 275 -28.70 -27.34 -20.36
C ASN A 275 -27.66 -27.97 -19.43
N ASN A 276 -27.58 -27.52 -18.17
CA ASN A 276 -26.55 -27.86 -17.17
C ASN A 276 -25.12 -27.44 -17.55
N SER A 277 -24.93 -26.59 -18.58
CA SER A 277 -23.65 -25.95 -18.81
C SER A 277 -23.46 -24.77 -17.86
N THR A 278 -22.21 -24.52 -17.50
CA THR A 278 -21.83 -23.40 -16.64
C THR A 278 -20.88 -22.48 -17.40
N GLU A 279 -21.05 -21.19 -17.18
CA GLU A 279 -20.18 -20.14 -17.70
C GLU A 279 -19.63 -19.36 -16.51
N VAL A 280 -18.32 -19.11 -16.51
CA VAL A 280 -17.63 -18.44 -15.41
C VAL A 280 -16.91 -17.23 -15.96
N VAL A 281 -17.15 -16.07 -15.36
CA VAL A 281 -16.45 -14.83 -15.63
C VAL A 281 -15.58 -14.50 -14.41
N ASN A 282 -14.28 -14.36 -14.64
CA ASN A 282 -13.31 -14.12 -13.58
C ASN A 282 -12.74 -12.70 -13.67
N ILE A 283 -12.48 -12.11 -12.51
CA ILE A 283 -11.76 -10.86 -12.33
C ILE A 283 -10.45 -11.21 -11.65
N GLU A 284 -9.33 -11.09 -12.37
CA GLU A 284 -8.00 -11.34 -11.80
C GLU A 284 -7.66 -10.30 -10.72
N GLN A 285 -7.94 -9.03 -11.00
CA GLN A 285 -7.66 -7.90 -10.10
C GLN A 285 -8.60 -6.73 -10.37
N PHE A 286 -8.95 -5.99 -9.32
CA PHE A 286 -9.69 -4.74 -9.47
C PHE A 286 -8.80 -3.66 -10.09
N THR A 287 -9.29 -3.05 -11.16
CA THR A 287 -8.65 -1.92 -11.85
C THR A 287 -9.45 -0.64 -11.59
N GLY A 288 -8.89 0.52 -11.95
CA GLY A 288 -9.61 1.80 -11.82
C GLY A 288 -10.96 1.85 -12.54
N TYR A 289 -11.17 1.00 -13.56
CA TYR A 289 -12.48 0.82 -14.18
C TYR A 289 -13.53 0.31 -13.18
N HIS A 290 -13.20 -0.78 -12.48
CA HIS A 290 -14.10 -1.40 -11.50
C HIS A 290 -14.38 -0.45 -10.34
N ILE A 291 -13.35 0.24 -9.84
CA ILE A 291 -13.50 1.23 -8.77
C ILE A 291 -14.45 2.35 -9.17
N THR A 292 -14.37 2.81 -10.44
CA THR A 292 -15.24 3.87 -10.93
C THR A 292 -16.70 3.41 -11.05
N GLN A 293 -16.94 2.17 -11.45
CA GLN A 293 -18.30 1.63 -11.54
C GLN A 293 -18.91 1.40 -10.16
N GLY A 294 -18.23 0.71 -9.24
CA GLY A 294 -18.77 0.46 -7.89
C GLY A 294 -18.84 1.68 -6.97
N ALA A 295 -18.30 2.83 -7.40
CA ALA A 295 -18.45 4.09 -6.67
C ALA A 295 -19.61 4.97 -7.18
N LEU A 296 -20.20 4.67 -8.35
CA LEU A 296 -21.16 5.56 -9.04
C LEU A 296 -22.53 4.90 -9.25
#